data_AF-A0A0K0D0L1-F1
#
_entry.id   AF-A0A0K0D0L1-F1
#
_cell.length_a   1.000
_cell.length_b   1.000
_cell.length_c   1.000
_cell.angle_alpha   90.00
_cell.angle_beta   90.00
_cell.angle_gamma   90.00
#
_symmetry.space_group_name_H-M   'P 1'
#
loop_
_entity.id
_entity.type
_entity.pdbx_description
1 polymer ?
#
loop_
_entity_poly.entity_id
_entity_poly.type
_entity_poly.pdbx_seq_one_letter_code
_entity_poly.pdbx_strand_id
1 'polypeptide(L)'
;MDHILKNRFGRNAKVSVRRYRRLVDSIYPRAITDGLISSNMQKLIFYAISHPEKLERIGEYLVSRMSRDLGRLRFVQVKIAVEAMDQLLQSCHSSPSLPHFSENHLKMVQKLLESNNPKMEQLATDSFVTFSNIEESSPSYDRQYDFFISKFSQMCHATTGEDWRKIRSAGLKGLRGVVWKSVTDDLHPNIWEKQHMDKIVPSILFNLQEPGTYFVCMIFFFVVILHQLDEPSKPSSLFDGPFADDPNRDEGPRTLSDRCLRELMGKGGKEGKYFVLNINPFESLLQASFGSLRAVMEPVLKHMDLHQHWKPPPLFAIHVFKAIIYSIQSQNSYFVIQVSELL
;
A
#
# COMPACT_ATOMS: atom_id res chain seq x y z
N MET A 1 -8.32 -48.49 24.54
CA MET A 1 -8.10 -48.01 23.16
C MET A 1 -7.65 -46.56 23.08
N ASP A 2 -8.06 -45.69 24.02
CA ASP A 2 -7.74 -44.25 23.98
C ASP A 2 -6.26 -43.88 24.14
N HIS A 3 -5.47 -44.64 24.93
CA HIS A 3 -4.05 -44.36 25.10
C HIS A 3 -3.21 -44.57 23.81
N ILE A 4 -3.63 -45.48 22.94
CA ILE A 4 -2.92 -45.77 21.68
C ILE A 4 -3.23 -44.69 20.64
N LEU A 5 -4.47 -44.20 20.58
CA LEU A 5 -4.87 -43.09 19.70
C LEU A 5 -4.19 -41.77 20.11
N LYS A 6 -4.13 -41.45 21.41
CA LYS A 6 -3.45 -40.24 21.92
C LYS A 6 -1.94 -40.24 21.60
N ASN A 7 -1.28 -41.40 21.69
CA ASN A 7 0.14 -41.56 21.33
C ASN A 7 0.42 -41.56 19.82
N ARG A 8 -0.56 -41.96 18.99
CA ARG A 8 -0.44 -41.92 17.53
C ARG A 8 -0.68 -40.50 17.01
N PHE A 9 -1.65 -39.77 17.56
CA PHE A 9 -1.86 -38.34 17.32
C PHE A 9 -0.67 -37.49 17.80
N GLY A 10 -0.14 -37.74 19.00
CA GLY A 10 1.03 -37.01 19.53
C GLY A 10 2.31 -37.24 18.72
N ARG A 11 2.55 -38.45 18.21
CA ARG A 11 3.67 -38.74 17.31
C ARG A 11 3.47 -38.13 15.92
N ASN A 12 2.28 -38.24 15.33
CA ASN A 12 1.98 -37.63 14.03
C ASN A 12 2.02 -36.10 14.09
N ALA A 13 1.58 -35.49 15.18
CA ALA A 13 1.70 -34.04 15.42
C ALA A 13 3.18 -33.62 15.56
N LYS A 14 4.01 -34.34 16.34
CA LYS A 14 5.46 -34.04 16.44
C LYS A 14 6.23 -34.25 15.13
N VAL A 15 5.88 -35.28 14.34
CA VAL A 15 6.49 -35.54 13.03
C VAL A 15 6.07 -34.47 12.01
N SER A 16 4.79 -34.08 12.02
CA SER A 16 4.27 -32.96 11.22
C SER A 16 4.96 -31.63 11.57
N VAL A 17 5.19 -31.35 12.86
CA VAL A 17 5.90 -30.14 13.32
C VAL A 17 7.35 -30.08 12.82
N ARG A 18 8.01 -31.22 12.62
CA ARG A 18 9.37 -31.28 12.06
C ARG A 18 9.40 -31.18 10.53
N ARG A 19 8.33 -31.52 9.82
CA ARG A 19 8.33 -31.59 8.34
C ARG A 19 8.31 -30.21 7.70
N TYR A 20 7.39 -29.34 8.11
CA TYR A 20 7.26 -28.00 7.53
C TYR A 20 8.52 -27.15 7.77
N ARG A 21 9.13 -27.24 8.96
CA ARG A 21 10.38 -26.52 9.28
C ARG A 21 11.53 -26.91 8.37
N ARG A 22 11.68 -28.20 8.06
CA ARG A 22 12.73 -28.67 7.14
C ARG A 22 12.51 -28.16 5.71
N LEU A 23 11.26 -28.09 5.26
CA LEU A 23 10.93 -27.51 3.95
C LEU A 23 11.29 -26.03 3.93
N VAL A 24 10.92 -25.27 4.96
CA VAL A 24 11.32 -23.86 5.09
C VAL A 24 12.84 -23.73 5.11
N ASP A 25 13.54 -24.51 5.94
CA ASP A 25 15.00 -24.42 6.03
C ASP A 25 15.70 -24.77 4.70
N SER A 26 15.09 -25.60 3.86
CA SER A 26 15.63 -25.98 2.55
C SER A 26 15.58 -24.88 1.50
N ILE A 27 14.78 -23.82 1.69
CA ILE A 27 14.72 -22.71 0.72
C ILE A 27 15.95 -21.78 0.85
N TYR A 28 16.66 -21.87 1.97
CA TYR A 28 17.87 -21.09 2.24
C TYR A 28 19.10 -21.79 1.66
N PRO A 29 19.91 -21.09 0.86
CA PRO A 29 21.14 -21.65 0.32
C PRO A 29 22.22 -21.79 1.39
N ARG A 30 23.18 -22.68 1.10
CA ARG A 30 24.37 -22.88 1.94
C ARG A 30 25.40 -21.76 1.72
N ALA A 31 25.48 -21.23 0.50
CA ALA A 31 26.30 -20.08 0.16
C ALA A 31 25.50 -18.78 0.36
N ILE A 32 26.16 -17.74 0.88
CA ILE A 32 25.51 -16.45 1.20
C ILE A 32 25.25 -15.62 -0.07
N THR A 33 25.89 -15.95 -1.20
CA THR A 33 25.74 -15.23 -2.48
C THR A 33 24.49 -15.62 -3.26
N ASP A 34 23.88 -16.77 -2.93
CA ASP A 34 22.74 -17.28 -3.66
C ASP A 34 21.43 -16.72 -3.08
N GLY A 35 20.46 -16.46 -3.95
CA GLY A 35 19.11 -16.05 -3.56
C GLY A 35 18.23 -17.22 -3.13
N LEU A 36 16.92 -16.97 -3.02
CA LEU A 36 15.93 -17.99 -2.72
C LEU A 36 16.01 -19.17 -3.71
N ILE A 37 16.07 -20.40 -3.20
CA ILE A 37 16.14 -21.60 -4.04
C ILE A 37 14.75 -21.89 -4.62
N SER A 38 14.50 -21.49 -5.87
CA SER A 38 13.17 -21.56 -6.51
C SER A 38 12.54 -22.95 -6.50
N SER A 39 13.32 -24.02 -6.74
CA SER A 39 12.82 -25.40 -6.75
C SER A 39 12.36 -25.88 -5.36
N ASN A 40 13.03 -25.43 -4.29
CA ASN A 40 12.63 -25.75 -2.93
C ASN A 40 11.45 -24.87 -2.48
N MET A 41 11.40 -23.63 -2.97
CA MET A 41 10.25 -22.75 -2.76
C MET A 41 8.97 -23.32 -3.37
N GLN A 42 9.01 -23.80 -4.62
CA GLN A 42 7.87 -24.46 -5.27
C GLN A 42 7.35 -25.66 -4.48
N LYS A 43 8.26 -26.47 -3.90
CA LYS A 43 7.87 -27.57 -3.01
C LYS A 43 7.19 -27.08 -1.73
N LEU A 44 7.66 -25.98 -1.16
CA LEU A 44 7.04 -25.36 0.02
C LEU A 44 5.64 -24.80 -0.31
N ILE A 45 5.48 -24.12 -1.45
CA ILE A 45 4.19 -23.63 -1.94
C ILE A 45 3.22 -24.78 -2.12
N PHE A 46 3.62 -25.84 -2.85
CA PHE A 46 2.79 -27.02 -3.05
C PHE A 46 2.37 -27.66 -1.72
N TYR A 47 3.31 -27.76 -0.77
CA TYR A 47 3.02 -28.29 0.56
C TYR A 47 1.98 -27.43 1.31
N ALA A 48 2.12 -26.10 1.25
CA ALA A 48 1.21 -25.17 1.91
C ALA A 48 -0.20 -25.17 1.28
N ILE A 49 -0.30 -25.23 -0.04
CA ILE A 49 -1.59 -25.38 -0.76
C ILE A 49 -2.26 -26.71 -0.39
N SER A 50 -1.47 -27.80 -0.33
CA SER A 50 -1.99 -29.13 0.01
C SER A 50 -2.40 -29.29 1.48
N HIS A 51 -1.87 -28.45 2.38
CA HIS A 51 -2.10 -28.50 3.82
C HIS A 51 -2.32 -27.08 4.36
N PRO A 52 -3.48 -26.46 4.08
CA PRO A 52 -3.74 -25.06 4.43
C PRO A 52 -3.60 -24.79 5.94
N GLU A 53 -3.90 -25.78 6.78
CA GLU A 53 -3.75 -25.69 8.25
C GLU A 53 -2.30 -25.55 8.74
N LYS A 54 -1.33 -25.74 7.85
CA LYS A 54 0.11 -25.53 8.14
C LYS A 54 0.61 -24.17 7.70
N LEU A 55 -0.14 -23.44 6.87
CA LEU A 55 0.28 -22.17 6.31
C LEU A 55 0.60 -21.15 7.40
N GLU A 56 -0.28 -21.02 8.39
CA GLU A 56 -0.05 -20.14 9.56
C GLU A 56 1.27 -20.46 10.27
N ARG A 57 1.53 -21.73 10.59
CA ARG A 57 2.77 -22.16 11.27
C ARG A 57 4.02 -21.97 10.43
N ILE A 58 3.90 -22.04 9.10
CA ILE A 58 4.98 -21.72 8.17
C ILE A 58 5.29 -20.22 8.27
N GLY A 59 4.26 -19.37 8.25
CA GLY A 59 4.37 -17.92 8.43
C GLY A 59 5.05 -17.54 9.75
N GLU A 60 4.55 -18.06 10.88
CA GLU A 60 5.15 -17.82 12.21
C GLU A 60 6.64 -18.17 12.26
N TYR A 61 7.01 -19.32 11.68
CA TYR A 61 8.40 -19.78 11.67
C TYR A 61 9.29 -18.90 10.78
N LEU A 62 8.79 -18.47 9.62
CA LEU A 62 9.49 -17.53 8.73
C LEU A 62 9.72 -16.19 9.43
N VAL A 63 8.70 -15.61 10.08
CA VAL A 63 8.82 -14.35 10.84
C VAL A 63 9.83 -14.49 11.98
N SER A 64 9.76 -15.58 12.76
CA SER A 64 10.68 -15.85 13.87
C SER A 64 12.12 -16.01 13.40
N ARG A 65 12.33 -16.68 12.25
CA ARG A 65 13.64 -16.84 11.64
C ARG A 65 14.17 -15.52 11.09
N MET A 66 13.37 -14.80 10.28
CA MET A 66 13.69 -13.48 9.75
C MET A 66 14.10 -12.52 10.86
N SER A 67 13.35 -12.48 11.97
CA SER A 67 13.66 -11.61 13.12
C SER A 67 15.04 -11.91 13.73
N ARG A 68 15.42 -13.19 13.81
CA ARG A 68 16.76 -13.60 14.31
C ARG A 68 17.86 -13.21 13.33
N ASP A 69 17.62 -13.34 12.03
CA ASP A 69 18.59 -12.98 11.00
C ASP A 69 18.74 -11.45 10.89
N LEU A 70 17.65 -10.69 11.06
CA LEU A 70 17.64 -9.23 11.15
C LEU A 70 18.49 -8.74 12.33
N GLY A 71 18.29 -9.32 13.53
CA GLY A 71 19.11 -9.01 14.70
C GLY A 71 20.59 -9.41 14.58
N ARG A 72 20.93 -10.27 13.61
CA ARG A 72 22.31 -10.67 13.28
C ARG A 72 22.87 -9.96 12.04
N LEU A 73 22.15 -8.98 11.50
CA LEU A 73 22.52 -8.22 10.30
C LEU A 73 22.73 -9.10 9.05
N ARG A 74 22.02 -10.23 8.98
CA ARG A 74 22.08 -11.20 7.87
C ARG A 74 21.08 -10.83 6.79
N PHE A 75 21.29 -9.68 6.16
CA PHE A 75 20.31 -9.07 5.25
C PHE A 75 19.95 -9.92 4.03
N VAL A 76 20.88 -10.74 3.52
CA VAL A 76 20.57 -11.67 2.42
C VAL A 76 19.56 -12.72 2.86
N GLN A 77 19.74 -13.29 4.07
CA GLN A 77 18.80 -14.26 4.65
C GLN A 77 17.45 -13.61 4.98
N VAL A 78 17.45 -12.37 5.45
CA VAL A 78 16.22 -11.59 5.63
C VAL A 78 15.47 -11.45 4.30
N LYS A 79 16.17 -11.09 3.22
CA LYS A 79 15.58 -10.97 1.88
C LYS A 79 14.92 -12.27 1.41
N ILE A 80 15.59 -13.41 1.60
CA ILE A 80 15.04 -14.73 1.26
C ILE A 80 13.74 -15.01 2.03
N ALA A 81 13.67 -14.64 3.30
CA ALA A 81 12.46 -14.82 4.10
C ALA A 81 11.29 -13.97 3.58
N VAL A 82 11.56 -12.73 3.19
CA VAL A 82 10.56 -11.81 2.60
C VAL A 82 10.06 -12.35 1.26
N GLU A 83 10.97 -12.69 0.34
CA GLU A 83 10.61 -13.26 -0.97
C GLU A 83 9.77 -14.54 -0.83
N ALA A 84 10.09 -15.39 0.16
CA ALA A 84 9.31 -16.60 0.45
C ALA A 84 7.91 -16.28 0.99
N MET A 85 7.79 -15.30 1.89
CA MET A 85 6.50 -14.86 2.44
C MET A 85 5.62 -14.27 1.34
N ASP A 86 6.16 -13.44 0.45
CA ASP A 86 5.43 -12.83 -0.67
C ASP A 86 4.93 -13.90 -1.66
N GLN A 87 5.78 -14.87 -2.04
CA GLN A 87 5.37 -15.95 -2.93
C GLN A 87 4.29 -16.86 -2.32
N LEU A 88 4.36 -17.12 -1.00
CA LEU A 88 3.31 -17.88 -0.30
C LEU A 88 2.00 -17.09 -0.27
N LEU A 89 2.06 -15.79 0.02
CA LEU A 89 0.91 -14.91 0.05
C LEU A 89 0.20 -14.88 -1.32
N GLN A 90 0.97 -14.72 -2.40
CA GLN A 90 0.45 -14.76 -3.77
C GLN A 90 -0.09 -16.13 -4.17
N SER A 91 0.56 -17.22 -3.79
CA SER A 91 0.16 -18.57 -4.23
C SER A 91 -0.99 -19.16 -3.41
N CYS A 92 -1.18 -18.68 -2.17
CA CYS A 92 -2.19 -19.19 -1.23
C CYS A 92 -3.35 -18.21 -1.00
N HIS A 93 -3.59 -17.27 -1.92
CA HIS A 93 -4.60 -16.20 -1.78
C HIS A 93 -6.06 -16.70 -1.68
N SER A 94 -6.35 -17.97 -2.02
CA SER A 94 -7.66 -18.60 -1.82
C SER A 94 -7.72 -19.53 -0.61
N SER A 95 -6.66 -19.59 0.19
CA SER A 95 -6.59 -20.50 1.35
C SER A 95 -7.45 -19.99 2.52
N PRO A 96 -8.17 -20.87 3.23
CA PRO A 96 -8.92 -20.48 4.43
C PRO A 96 -8.03 -19.99 5.57
N SER A 97 -6.72 -20.31 5.55
CA SER A 97 -5.75 -19.86 6.54
C SER A 97 -5.04 -18.55 6.15
N LEU A 98 -5.43 -17.93 5.03
CA LEU A 98 -4.83 -16.69 4.56
C LEU A 98 -4.93 -15.53 5.57
N PRO A 99 -6.03 -15.30 6.30
CA PRO A 99 -6.12 -14.15 7.21
C PRO A 99 -5.05 -14.19 8.32
N HIS A 100 -4.82 -15.36 8.92
CA HIS A 100 -3.78 -15.55 9.92
C HIS A 100 -2.37 -15.49 9.30
N PHE A 101 -2.21 -15.95 8.06
CA PHE A 101 -0.95 -15.83 7.35
C PHE A 101 -0.61 -14.39 6.97
N SER A 102 -1.59 -13.59 6.54
CA SER A 102 -1.41 -12.18 6.22
C SER A 102 -1.09 -11.35 7.46
N GLU A 103 -1.61 -11.71 8.64
CA GLU A 103 -1.14 -11.11 9.90
C GLU A 103 0.34 -11.41 10.18
N ASN A 104 0.80 -12.63 9.91
CA ASN A 104 2.23 -12.96 10.03
C ASN A 104 3.07 -12.18 9.00
N HIS A 105 2.55 -11.97 7.79
CA HIS A 105 3.18 -11.10 6.78
C HIS A 105 3.28 -9.65 7.27
N LEU A 106 2.20 -9.06 7.79
CA LEU A 106 2.23 -7.70 8.34
C LEU A 106 3.17 -7.57 9.54
N LYS A 107 3.25 -8.59 10.42
CA LYS A 107 4.26 -8.63 11.51
C LYS A 107 5.69 -8.65 10.97
N MET A 108 5.96 -9.32 9.84
CA MET A 108 7.25 -9.28 9.15
C MET A 108 7.55 -7.86 8.65
N VAL A 109 6.63 -7.26 7.90
CA VAL A 109 6.77 -5.90 7.35
C VAL A 109 7.03 -4.90 8.46
N GLN A 110 6.25 -4.95 9.55
CA GLN A 110 6.43 -4.08 10.71
C GLN A 110 7.86 -4.15 11.27
N LYS A 111 8.38 -5.37 11.51
CA LYS A 111 9.73 -5.56 12.05
C LYS A 111 10.83 -5.02 11.14
N LEU A 112 10.64 -5.13 9.83
CA LEU A 112 11.60 -4.59 8.86
C LEU A 112 11.58 -3.06 8.85
N LEU A 113 10.39 -2.44 8.91
CA LEU A 113 10.25 -0.99 9.00
C LEU A 113 10.83 -0.44 10.32
N GLU A 114 10.64 -1.14 11.44
CA GLU A 114 11.20 -0.76 12.75
C GLU A 114 12.73 -0.77 12.79
N SER A 115 13.39 -1.45 11.84
CA SER A 115 14.86 -1.51 11.79
C SER A 115 15.52 -0.17 11.41
N ASN A 116 14.77 0.77 10.82
CA ASN A 116 15.27 2.05 10.30
C ASN A 116 16.48 1.92 9.35
N ASN A 117 16.66 0.74 8.74
CA ASN A 117 17.67 0.52 7.72
C ASN A 117 17.04 0.77 6.35
N PRO A 118 17.56 1.71 5.52
CA PRO A 118 16.93 2.07 4.25
C PRO A 118 16.66 0.89 3.31
N LYS A 119 17.56 -0.11 3.28
CA LYS A 119 17.38 -1.31 2.45
C LYS A 119 16.27 -2.22 2.98
N MET A 120 16.13 -2.31 4.31
CA MET A 120 15.06 -3.10 4.93
C MET A 120 13.71 -2.38 4.84
N GLU A 121 13.69 -1.05 4.98
CA GLU A 121 12.50 -0.24 4.79
C GLU A 121 11.99 -0.32 3.35
N GLN A 122 12.88 -0.22 2.36
CA GLN A 122 12.54 -0.43 0.94
C GLN A 122 11.94 -1.83 0.71
N LEU A 123 12.63 -2.87 1.19
CA LEU A 123 12.17 -4.26 1.05
C LEU A 123 10.80 -4.49 1.72
N ALA A 124 10.55 -3.87 2.87
CA ALA A 124 9.29 -3.93 3.57
C ALA A 124 8.18 -3.20 2.80
N THR A 125 8.46 -2.01 2.28
CA THR A 125 7.52 -1.26 1.44
C THR A 125 7.11 -2.07 0.22
N ASP A 126 8.06 -2.64 -0.52
CA ASP A 126 7.77 -3.38 -1.75
C ASP A 126 6.91 -4.63 -1.47
N SER A 127 7.24 -5.34 -0.38
CA SER A 127 6.44 -6.48 0.12
C SER A 127 5.04 -6.05 0.57
N PHE A 128 4.90 -4.90 1.23
CA PHE A 128 3.60 -4.35 1.64
C PHE A 128 2.73 -3.93 0.44
N VAL A 129 3.32 -3.27 -0.57
CA VAL A 129 2.62 -2.90 -1.81
C VAL A 129 2.15 -4.14 -2.56
N THR A 130 2.98 -5.19 -2.58
CA THR A 130 2.57 -6.49 -3.13
C THR A 130 1.36 -7.04 -2.39
N PHE A 131 1.37 -7.01 -1.06
CA PHE A 131 0.24 -7.40 -0.23
C PHE A 131 -1.02 -6.54 -0.44
N SER A 132 -0.87 -5.22 -0.64
CA SER A 132 -2.03 -4.34 -0.87
C SER A 132 -2.77 -4.67 -2.16
N ASN A 133 -2.09 -5.26 -3.15
CA ASN A 133 -2.67 -5.62 -4.44
C ASN A 133 -3.34 -7.00 -4.46
N ILE A 134 -3.24 -7.78 -3.38
CA ILE A 134 -3.85 -9.10 -3.31
C ILE A 134 -5.28 -8.97 -2.77
N GLU A 135 -6.25 -9.45 -3.55
CA GLU A 135 -7.63 -9.59 -3.11
C GLU A 135 -7.75 -10.76 -2.12
N GLU A 136 -8.28 -10.50 -0.94
CA GLU A 136 -8.50 -11.51 0.09
C GLU A 136 -9.96 -11.95 0.06
N SER A 137 -10.22 -13.26 -0.07
CA SER A 137 -11.58 -13.79 -0.09
C SER A 137 -12.34 -13.61 1.23
N SER A 138 -11.61 -13.38 2.32
CA SER A 138 -12.14 -13.15 3.65
C SER A 138 -11.15 -12.25 4.41
N PRO A 139 -11.24 -10.93 4.27
CA PRO A 139 -10.32 -10.02 4.95
C PRO A 139 -10.47 -10.09 6.47
N SER A 140 -9.41 -9.73 7.19
CA SER A 140 -9.41 -9.69 8.66
C SER A 140 -9.94 -8.35 9.18
N TYR A 141 -11.09 -8.35 9.85
CA TYR A 141 -11.73 -7.17 10.43
C TYR A 141 -10.86 -6.45 11.47
N ASP A 142 -9.97 -7.18 12.17
CA ASP A 142 -9.14 -6.66 13.26
C ASP A 142 -7.85 -5.98 12.78
N ARG A 143 -7.63 -5.88 11.47
CA ARG A 143 -6.39 -5.33 10.93
C ARG A 143 -6.31 -3.82 11.18
N GLN A 144 -5.23 -3.41 11.84
CA GLN A 144 -4.92 -2.02 12.12
C GLN A 144 -3.74 -1.54 11.29
N TYR A 145 -3.93 -0.42 10.59
CA TYR A 145 -2.89 0.20 9.77
C TYR A 145 -2.19 1.39 10.44
N ASP A 146 -2.55 1.74 11.68
CA ASP A 146 -2.04 2.92 12.39
C ASP A 146 -0.51 3.00 12.45
N PHE A 147 0.13 1.87 12.73
CA PHE A 147 1.58 1.75 12.71
C PHE A 147 2.14 2.08 11.32
N PHE A 148 1.60 1.45 10.27
CA PHE A 148 2.05 1.63 8.89
C PHE A 148 1.83 3.06 8.40
N ILE A 149 0.67 3.65 8.67
CA ILE A 149 0.37 5.06 8.35
C ILE A 149 1.41 5.97 9.00
N SER A 150 1.66 5.78 10.30
CA SER A 150 2.60 6.62 11.05
C SER A 150 4.04 6.44 10.54
N LYS A 151 4.46 5.21 10.29
CA LYS A 151 5.82 4.88 9.87
C LYS A 151 6.11 5.29 8.43
N PHE A 152 5.19 5.03 7.49
CA PHE A 152 5.33 5.49 6.11
C PHE A 152 5.25 7.02 5.99
N SER A 153 4.41 7.67 6.80
CA SER A 153 4.41 9.14 6.92
C SER A 153 5.77 9.65 7.40
N GLN A 154 6.36 9.04 8.44
CA GLN A 154 7.70 9.40 8.92
C GLN A 154 8.76 9.28 7.80
N MET A 155 8.72 8.20 7.02
CA MET A 155 9.65 8.00 5.89
C MET A 155 9.51 9.09 4.80
N CYS A 156 8.29 9.60 4.58
CA CYS A 156 8.03 10.72 3.66
C CYS A 156 8.74 12.02 4.06
N HIS A 157 9.17 12.15 5.33
CA HIS A 157 9.89 13.32 5.86
C HIS A 157 11.40 13.08 6.04
N ALA A 158 11.96 12.02 5.46
CA ALA A 158 13.41 11.76 5.54
C ALA A 158 14.22 12.95 4.98
N THR A 159 15.15 13.48 5.76
CA THR A 159 15.99 14.64 5.39
C THR A 159 17.49 14.35 5.45
N THR A 160 17.86 13.18 5.97
CA THR A 160 19.25 12.78 6.22
C THR A 160 19.60 11.49 5.48
N GLY A 161 20.88 11.35 5.14
CA GLY A 161 21.41 10.20 4.41
C GLY A 161 21.40 10.39 2.89
N GLU A 162 22.30 9.71 2.18
CA GLU A 162 22.41 9.78 0.71
C GLU A 162 21.14 9.25 0.00
N ASP A 163 20.43 8.32 0.63
CA ASP A 163 19.24 7.66 0.09
C ASP A 163 17.91 8.32 0.50
N TRP A 164 17.90 9.54 1.05
CA TRP A 164 16.68 10.18 1.57
C TRP A 164 15.54 10.22 0.53
N ARG A 165 15.84 10.46 -0.75
CA ARG A 165 14.83 10.45 -1.83
C ARG A 165 14.17 9.08 -1.98
N LYS A 166 14.97 8.01 -1.93
CA LYS A 166 14.46 6.63 -2.01
C LYS A 166 13.59 6.31 -0.81
N ILE A 167 14.00 6.73 0.40
CA ILE A 167 13.21 6.56 1.62
C ILE A 167 11.86 7.28 1.49
N ARG A 168 11.84 8.51 0.96
CA ARG A 168 10.58 9.24 0.73
C ARG A 168 9.70 8.56 -0.32
N SER A 169 10.28 8.12 -1.44
CA SER A 169 9.56 7.35 -2.45
C SER A 169 8.98 6.06 -1.87
N ALA A 170 9.72 5.35 -1.02
CA ALA A 170 9.25 4.17 -0.31
C ALA A 170 8.12 4.50 0.68
N GLY A 171 8.21 5.61 1.41
CA GLY A 171 7.13 6.10 2.27
C GLY A 171 5.85 6.39 1.49
N LEU A 172 5.95 7.08 0.35
CA LEU A 172 4.81 7.39 -0.52
C LEU A 172 4.17 6.13 -1.11
N LYS A 173 4.98 5.18 -1.59
CA LYS A 173 4.50 3.87 -2.08
C LYS A 173 3.76 3.10 -0.98
N GLY A 174 4.29 3.11 0.25
CA GLY A 174 3.65 2.49 1.40
C GLY A 174 2.32 3.13 1.76
N LEU A 175 2.26 4.47 1.84
CA LEU A 175 1.00 5.21 2.07
C LEU A 175 -0.04 4.92 0.98
N ARG A 176 0.38 4.89 -0.29
CA ARG A 176 -0.48 4.51 -1.42
C ARG A 176 -1.06 3.11 -1.23
N GLY A 177 -0.23 2.15 -0.82
CA GLY A 177 -0.67 0.77 -0.54
C GLY A 177 -1.71 0.69 0.59
N VAL A 178 -1.53 1.48 1.66
CA VAL A 178 -2.50 1.54 2.77
C VAL A 178 -3.83 2.09 2.29
N VAL A 179 -3.82 3.25 1.61
CA VAL A 179 -5.04 3.87 1.07
C VAL A 179 -5.74 2.92 0.11
N TRP A 180 -4.99 2.25 -0.78
CA TRP A 180 -5.56 1.29 -1.70
C TRP A 180 -6.27 0.15 -0.98
N LYS A 181 -5.61 -0.47 0.01
CA LYS A 181 -6.14 -1.62 0.74
C LYS A 181 -7.30 -1.27 1.66
N SER A 182 -7.27 -0.10 2.30
CA SER A 182 -8.33 0.35 3.22
C SER A 182 -9.60 0.80 2.51
N VAL A 183 -9.51 1.36 1.29
CA VAL A 183 -10.71 1.81 0.56
C VAL A 183 -11.41 0.67 -0.19
N THR A 184 -10.73 -0.46 -0.42
CA THR A 184 -11.34 -1.62 -1.08
C THR A 184 -12.16 -2.50 -0.15
N ASP A 185 -12.15 -2.23 1.16
CA ASP A 185 -12.69 -3.14 2.17
C ASP A 185 -13.50 -2.34 3.19
N ASP A 186 -14.82 -2.31 2.99
CA ASP A 186 -15.82 -1.52 3.75
C ASP A 186 -15.86 -1.87 5.26
N LEU A 187 -15.10 -2.88 5.67
CA LEU A 187 -15.10 -3.46 7.01
C LEU A 187 -13.92 -2.96 7.87
N HIS A 188 -12.96 -2.25 7.28
CA HIS A 188 -11.80 -1.72 8.00
C HIS A 188 -12.09 -0.37 8.70
N PRO A 189 -11.30 -0.01 9.73
CA PRO A 189 -11.35 1.32 10.34
C PRO A 189 -11.28 2.41 9.28
N ASN A 190 -12.10 3.44 9.44
CA ASN A 190 -12.29 4.46 8.43
C ASN A 190 -10.98 5.23 8.22
N ILE A 191 -10.30 4.98 7.09
CA ILE A 191 -9.05 5.65 6.70
C ILE A 191 -9.23 7.18 6.62
N TRP A 192 -10.47 7.65 6.44
CA TRP A 192 -10.84 9.06 6.41
C TRP A 192 -10.92 9.71 7.80
N GLU A 193 -10.65 8.96 8.87
CA GLU A 193 -10.53 9.54 10.20
C GLU A 193 -9.42 10.60 10.23
N LYS A 194 -9.72 11.69 10.95
CA LYS A 194 -8.83 12.84 11.05
C LYS A 194 -7.41 12.46 11.50
N GLN A 195 -7.27 11.50 12.42
CA GLN A 195 -5.97 11.03 12.91
C GLN A 195 -5.07 10.43 11.82
N HIS A 196 -5.64 9.87 10.75
CA HIS A 196 -4.91 9.32 9.62
C HIS A 196 -4.64 10.40 8.58
N MET A 197 -5.66 11.17 8.19
CA MET A 197 -5.53 12.22 7.18
C MET A 197 -4.57 13.35 7.60
N ASP A 198 -4.52 13.68 8.90
CA ASP A 198 -3.56 14.64 9.47
C ASP A 198 -2.09 14.17 9.36
N LYS A 199 -1.84 12.90 9.01
CA LYS A 199 -0.50 12.36 8.72
C LYS A 199 -0.28 12.17 7.22
N ILE A 200 -1.26 11.59 6.53
CA ILE A 200 -1.16 11.22 5.10
C ILE A 200 -1.06 12.49 4.24
N VAL A 201 -1.99 13.42 4.38
CA VAL A 201 -2.08 14.59 3.51
C VAL A 201 -0.85 15.49 3.62
N PRO A 202 -0.38 15.90 4.81
CA PRO A 202 0.83 16.71 4.91
C PRO A 202 2.09 16.00 4.37
N SER A 203 2.17 14.67 4.50
CA SER A 203 3.30 13.88 3.98
C SER A 203 3.33 13.85 2.46
N ILE A 204 2.17 13.79 1.81
CA ILE A 204 2.02 13.97 0.36
C ILE A 204 2.44 15.39 0.00
N LEU A 205 1.80 16.41 0.58
CA LEU A 205 2.06 17.82 0.22
C LEU A 205 3.52 18.23 0.39
N PHE A 206 4.19 17.75 1.43
CA PHE A 206 5.63 17.99 1.65
C PHE A 206 6.49 17.48 0.49
N ASN A 207 6.16 16.33 -0.10
CA ASN A 207 6.90 15.75 -1.23
C ASN A 207 6.54 16.39 -2.57
N LEU A 208 5.35 16.96 -2.68
CA LEU A 208 4.95 17.75 -3.85
C LEU A 208 5.72 19.08 -3.98
N GLN A 209 6.32 19.55 -2.88
CA GLN A 209 7.05 20.83 -2.81
C GLN A 209 8.51 20.79 -3.28
N GLU A 210 9.01 19.65 -3.77
CA GLU A 210 10.42 19.53 -4.19
C GLU A 210 10.80 20.65 -5.20
N PRO A 211 11.97 21.31 -5.08
CA PRO A 211 12.31 22.61 -5.70
C PRO A 211 12.11 22.77 -7.22
N GLY A 212 11.80 21.70 -7.97
CA GLY A 212 11.35 21.79 -9.36
C GLY A 212 9.91 22.28 -9.56
N THR A 213 9.11 22.38 -8.50
CA THR A 213 7.68 22.76 -8.59
C THR A 213 7.47 24.16 -9.12
N TYR A 214 8.32 25.14 -8.77
CA TYR A 214 8.18 26.50 -9.27
C TYR A 214 8.46 26.61 -10.77
N PHE A 215 9.43 25.84 -11.29
CA PHE A 215 9.77 25.83 -12.71
C PHE A 215 8.68 25.14 -13.55
N VAL A 216 8.19 23.98 -13.11
CA VAL A 216 7.10 23.27 -13.80
C VAL A 216 5.79 24.03 -13.70
N CYS A 217 5.45 24.60 -12.53
CA CYS A 217 4.27 25.45 -12.39
C CYS A 217 4.39 26.74 -13.20
N MET A 218 5.58 27.34 -13.32
CA MET A 218 5.77 28.50 -14.20
C MET A 218 5.64 28.12 -15.67
N ILE A 219 6.23 27.01 -16.13
CA ILE A 219 6.03 26.52 -17.50
C ILE A 219 4.55 26.21 -17.73
N PHE A 220 3.88 25.51 -16.83
CA PHE A 220 2.47 25.18 -16.98
C PHE A 220 1.59 26.44 -16.95
N PHE A 221 1.89 27.42 -16.09
CA PHE A 221 1.18 28.69 -16.06
C PHE A 221 1.44 29.49 -17.34
N PHE A 222 2.67 29.50 -17.85
CA PHE A 222 3.05 30.17 -19.10
C PHE A 222 2.42 29.47 -20.31
N VAL A 223 2.41 28.14 -20.35
CA VAL A 223 1.76 27.32 -21.38
C VAL A 223 0.25 27.48 -21.31
N VAL A 224 -0.38 27.42 -20.13
CA VAL A 224 -1.85 27.59 -19.99
C VAL A 224 -2.30 29.01 -20.31
N ILE A 225 -1.51 30.03 -19.97
CA ILE A 225 -1.78 31.43 -20.35
C ILE A 225 -1.57 31.63 -21.87
N LEU A 226 -0.57 30.98 -22.47
CA LEU A 226 -0.33 31.05 -23.93
C LEU A 226 -1.31 30.21 -24.75
N HIS A 227 -1.85 29.11 -24.21
CA HIS A 227 -2.71 28.16 -24.93
C HIS A 227 -4.21 28.45 -24.75
N GLN A 228 -4.59 29.71 -24.51
CA GLN A 228 -5.99 30.16 -24.56
C GLN A 228 -6.62 30.09 -25.97
N LEU A 229 -5.97 29.42 -26.92
CA LEU A 229 -6.48 29.08 -28.25
C LEU A 229 -5.99 27.67 -28.66
N ASP A 230 -6.36 26.60 -27.95
CA ASP A 230 -6.79 25.35 -28.61
C ASP A 230 -7.25 24.26 -27.63
N GLU A 231 -8.20 23.47 -28.12
CA GLU A 231 -9.00 22.33 -27.61
C GLU A 231 -8.43 21.42 -26.48
N PRO A 232 -9.32 20.75 -25.71
CA PRO A 232 -8.95 19.88 -24.60
C PRO A 232 -8.29 18.59 -25.10
N SER A 233 -6.96 18.55 -25.11
CA SER A 233 -6.24 17.30 -25.32
C SER A 233 -6.52 16.32 -24.18
N LYS A 234 -7.07 15.17 -24.55
CA LYS A 234 -7.47 14.01 -23.74
C LYS A 234 -6.62 13.80 -22.47
N PRO A 235 -7.24 13.52 -21.30
CA PRO A 235 -6.49 13.02 -20.15
C PRO A 235 -5.86 11.70 -20.56
N SER A 236 -4.53 11.64 -20.51
CA SER A 236 -3.75 10.43 -20.76
C SER A 236 -4.32 9.27 -19.96
N SER A 237 -4.73 8.21 -20.67
CA SER A 237 -5.27 6.94 -20.17
C SER A 237 -4.19 6.12 -19.44
N LEU A 238 -3.75 6.62 -18.30
CA LEU A 238 -2.72 6.04 -17.43
C LEU A 238 -3.30 5.21 -16.27
N PHE A 239 -4.62 5.03 -16.22
CA PHE A 239 -5.33 4.66 -14.98
C PHE A 239 -6.23 3.40 -15.05
N ASP A 240 -6.29 2.65 -16.15
CA ASP A 240 -7.16 1.46 -16.27
C ASP A 240 -6.44 0.09 -16.22
N GLY A 241 -5.17 0.06 -15.81
CA GLY A 241 -4.42 -1.19 -15.65
C GLY A 241 -4.34 -1.67 -14.20
N PRO A 242 -4.41 -2.99 -13.91
CA PRO A 242 -4.01 -3.51 -12.59
C PRO A 242 -2.56 -3.12 -12.29
N PHE A 243 -2.25 -2.87 -11.01
CA PHE A 243 -0.97 -2.36 -10.49
C PHE A 243 0.27 -3.11 -11.02
N ALA A 244 0.75 -2.70 -12.19
CA ALA A 244 2.09 -3.02 -12.64
C ALA A 244 2.96 -1.79 -12.32
N ASP A 245 3.42 -1.71 -11.07
CA ASP A 245 4.56 -0.85 -10.73
C ASP A 245 5.75 -1.44 -11.50
N ASP A 246 6.21 -0.79 -12.57
CA ASP A 246 7.46 -1.20 -13.22
C ASP A 246 8.57 -1.01 -12.18
N PRO A 247 9.17 -2.10 -11.66
CA PRO A 247 10.14 -2.00 -10.58
C PRO A 247 11.41 -1.24 -10.99
N ASN A 248 11.61 -0.95 -12.29
CA ASN A 248 12.78 -0.26 -12.81
C ASN A 248 12.55 1.24 -13.08
N ARG A 249 11.32 1.76 -12.96
CA ARG A 249 11.07 3.20 -13.12
C ARG A 249 11.25 3.89 -11.76
N ASP A 250 12.43 4.46 -11.55
CA ASP A 250 12.74 5.24 -10.35
C ASP A 250 11.97 6.59 -10.42
N GLU A 251 10.68 6.55 -10.06
CA GLU A 251 9.84 7.73 -9.98
C GLU A 251 10.21 8.54 -8.73
N GLY A 252 10.63 9.79 -8.94
CA GLY A 252 10.98 10.70 -7.86
C GLY A 252 9.80 11.00 -6.91
N PRO A 253 10.07 11.41 -5.66
CA PRO A 253 9.04 11.62 -4.63
C PRO A 253 7.93 12.58 -5.06
N ARG A 254 8.27 13.63 -5.82
CA ARG A 254 7.29 14.59 -6.35
C ARG A 254 6.23 13.94 -7.24
N THR A 255 6.64 13.10 -8.19
CA THR A 255 5.73 12.44 -9.13
C THR A 255 4.84 11.43 -8.41
N LEU A 256 5.43 10.66 -7.50
CA LEU A 256 4.68 9.74 -6.65
C LEU A 256 3.67 10.48 -5.77
N SER A 257 4.05 11.64 -5.24
CA SER A 257 3.16 12.47 -4.43
C SER A 257 1.97 13.02 -5.22
N ASP A 258 2.17 13.55 -6.43
CA ASP A 258 1.07 14.01 -7.27
C ASP A 258 0.10 12.85 -7.56
N ARG A 259 0.64 11.67 -7.90
CA ARG A 259 -0.17 10.46 -8.12
C ARG A 259 -0.94 10.06 -6.85
N CYS A 260 -0.28 9.99 -5.70
CA CYS A 260 -0.92 9.63 -4.42
C CYS A 260 -2.07 10.58 -4.08
N LEU A 261 -1.89 11.89 -4.27
CA LEU A 261 -2.94 12.88 -4.02
C LEU A 261 -4.17 12.64 -4.92
N ARG A 262 -3.93 12.39 -6.21
CA ARG A 262 -5.00 12.14 -7.18
C ARG A 262 -5.76 10.85 -6.90
N GLU A 263 -5.04 9.78 -6.60
CA GLU A 263 -5.64 8.48 -6.29
C GLU A 263 -6.45 8.51 -4.99
N LEU A 264 -5.93 9.18 -3.94
CA LEU A 264 -6.66 9.40 -2.70
C LEU A 264 -8.02 10.07 -3.00
N MET A 265 -8.01 11.15 -3.78
CA MET A 265 -9.23 11.88 -4.14
C MET A 265 -10.15 11.12 -5.10
N GLY A 266 -9.59 10.34 -6.03
CA GLY A 266 -10.37 9.54 -6.98
C GLY A 266 -11.08 8.36 -6.31
N LYS A 267 -10.59 7.90 -5.15
CA LYS A 267 -11.15 6.75 -4.42
C LYS A 267 -12.23 7.15 -3.41
N GLY A 268 -12.13 8.33 -2.78
CA GLY A 268 -13.14 8.84 -1.85
C GLY A 268 -14.54 9.07 -2.46
N GLY A 269 -14.68 9.02 -3.79
CA GLY A 269 -15.97 9.09 -4.49
C GLY A 269 -16.67 7.73 -4.72
N LYS A 270 -16.06 6.59 -4.36
CA LYS A 270 -16.66 5.25 -4.57
C LYS A 270 -17.58 4.78 -3.43
N GLU A 271 -17.48 5.38 -2.24
CA GLU A 271 -18.22 4.97 -1.04
C GLU A 271 -19.75 5.19 -1.12
N GLY A 272 -20.26 5.79 -2.20
CA GLY A 272 -21.70 5.95 -2.42
C GLY A 272 -22.45 4.72 -2.94
N LYS A 273 -21.79 3.56 -3.14
CA LYS A 273 -22.38 2.45 -3.94
C LYS A 273 -23.09 1.33 -3.17
N TYR A 274 -22.99 1.21 -1.85
CA TYR A 274 -23.59 0.09 -1.11
C TYR A 274 -24.63 0.44 -0.02
N PHE A 275 -24.91 1.73 0.23
CA PHE A 275 -26.05 2.13 1.07
C PHE A 275 -27.32 2.27 0.22
N VAL A 276 -27.89 1.15 -0.22
CA VAL A 276 -29.25 1.12 -0.79
C VAL A 276 -30.12 0.18 0.04
N LEU A 277 -30.66 0.69 1.14
CA LEU A 277 -32.02 0.38 1.58
C LEU A 277 -32.63 1.66 2.15
N ASN A 278 -33.47 2.31 1.35
CA ASN A 278 -34.35 3.43 1.71
C ASN A 278 -33.67 4.72 2.24
N ILE A 279 -33.25 5.61 1.33
CA ILE A 279 -33.33 7.09 1.36
C ILE A 279 -32.72 7.59 0.04
N ASN A 280 -33.18 8.73 -0.49
CA ASN A 280 -32.89 9.27 -1.83
C ASN A 280 -31.43 9.08 -2.32
N PRO A 281 -31.18 8.48 -3.50
CA PRO A 281 -29.83 8.18 -4.01
C PRO A 281 -28.97 9.42 -4.34
N PHE A 282 -29.55 10.62 -4.37
CA PHE A 282 -28.81 11.86 -4.62
C PHE A 282 -28.15 12.43 -3.36
N GLU A 283 -28.73 12.19 -2.18
CA GLU A 283 -28.28 12.79 -0.92
C GLU A 283 -27.13 11.98 -0.30
N SER A 284 -27.17 10.65 -0.39
CA SER A 284 -26.11 9.75 0.09
C SER A 284 -24.80 9.86 -0.72
N LEU A 285 -24.90 10.07 -2.03
CA LEU A 285 -23.75 10.22 -2.92
C LEU A 285 -23.00 11.55 -2.68
N LEU A 286 -23.76 12.59 -2.35
CA LEU A 286 -23.23 13.89 -1.92
C LEU A 286 -22.55 13.77 -0.55
N GLN A 287 -23.11 13.01 0.39
CA GLN A 287 -22.61 12.91 1.76
C GLN A 287 -21.30 12.10 1.89
N ALA A 288 -21.20 10.96 1.20
CA ALA A 288 -19.99 10.12 1.21
C ALA A 288 -18.80 10.83 0.54
N SER A 289 -19.05 11.50 -0.59
CA SER A 289 -18.05 12.31 -1.28
C SER A 289 -17.61 13.54 -0.46
N PHE A 290 -18.53 14.15 0.31
CA PHE A 290 -18.19 15.27 1.20
C PHE A 290 -17.39 14.85 2.42
N GLY A 291 -17.61 13.65 2.98
CA GLY A 291 -16.86 13.14 4.12
C GLY A 291 -15.37 13.00 3.81
N SER A 292 -15.06 12.24 2.75
CA SER A 292 -13.70 12.03 2.24
C SER A 292 -13.04 13.33 1.78
N LEU A 293 -13.79 14.17 1.05
CA LEU A 293 -13.30 15.48 0.62
C LEU A 293 -12.97 16.39 1.80
N ARG A 294 -13.85 16.47 2.80
CA ARG A 294 -13.63 17.28 4.00
C ARG A 294 -12.41 16.79 4.79
N ALA A 295 -12.27 15.48 4.93
CA ALA A 295 -11.16 14.86 5.64
C ALA A 295 -9.80 15.17 4.98
N VAL A 296 -9.75 15.34 3.65
CA VAL A 296 -8.55 15.75 2.93
C VAL A 296 -8.37 17.27 2.91
N MET A 297 -9.44 18.02 2.70
CA MET A 297 -9.38 19.48 2.55
C MET A 297 -8.95 20.20 3.83
N GLU A 298 -9.37 19.72 5.00
CA GLU A 298 -8.97 20.31 6.29
C GLU A 298 -7.43 20.31 6.48
N PRO A 299 -6.71 19.18 6.37
CA PRO A 299 -5.25 19.18 6.46
C PRO A 299 -4.57 19.88 5.27
N VAL A 300 -5.17 19.90 4.06
CA VAL A 300 -4.64 20.71 2.94
C VAL A 300 -4.63 22.19 3.31
N LEU A 301 -5.76 22.73 3.78
CA LEU A 301 -5.87 24.15 4.15
C LEU A 301 -4.90 24.50 5.28
N LYS A 302 -4.84 23.65 6.31
CA LYS A 302 -3.89 23.80 7.42
C LYS A 302 -2.43 23.83 6.93
N HIS A 303 -2.08 22.98 5.97
CA HIS A 303 -0.74 22.96 5.37
C HIS A 303 -0.45 24.26 4.60
N MET A 304 -1.41 24.77 3.84
CA MET A 304 -1.26 26.04 3.12
C MET A 304 -1.05 27.22 4.09
N ASP A 305 -1.80 27.26 5.18
CA ASP A 305 -1.69 28.29 6.22
C ASP A 305 -0.32 28.25 6.92
N LEU A 306 0.08 27.07 7.41
CA LEU A 306 1.32 26.88 8.16
C LEU A 306 2.57 27.20 7.34
N HIS A 307 2.57 26.83 6.05
CA HIS A 307 3.71 27.03 5.16
C HIS A 307 3.60 28.28 4.28
N GLN A 308 2.60 29.15 4.54
CA GLN A 308 2.39 30.44 3.86
C GLN A 308 2.25 30.34 2.32
N HIS A 309 1.65 29.26 1.82
CA HIS A 309 1.49 29.03 0.38
C HIS A 309 0.42 29.90 -0.30
N TRP A 310 -0.29 30.72 0.48
CA TRP A 310 -1.22 31.73 -0.02
C TRP A 310 -0.52 33.00 -0.54
N LYS A 311 0.77 33.21 -0.21
CA LYS A 311 1.51 34.40 -0.65
C LYS A 311 1.63 34.43 -2.18
N PRO A 312 1.35 35.59 -2.82
CA PRO A 312 1.47 35.70 -4.27
C PRO A 312 2.90 35.50 -4.78
N PRO A 313 3.09 34.78 -5.90
CA PRO A 313 2.08 34.01 -6.61
C PRO A 313 1.78 32.66 -5.90
N PRO A 314 0.50 32.30 -5.65
CA PRO A 314 0.16 31.11 -4.86
C PRO A 314 0.18 29.82 -5.72
N LEU A 315 1.26 29.61 -6.46
CA LEU A 315 1.37 28.55 -7.48
C LEU A 315 1.18 27.15 -6.91
N PHE A 316 1.77 26.90 -5.73
CA PHE A 316 1.65 25.61 -5.05
C PHE A 316 0.20 25.32 -4.65
N ALA A 317 -0.48 26.28 -4.04
CA ALA A 317 -1.89 26.16 -3.67
C ALA A 317 -2.77 25.91 -4.90
N ILE A 318 -2.59 26.69 -5.97
CA ILE A 318 -3.32 26.51 -7.24
C ILE A 318 -3.11 25.10 -7.79
N HIS A 319 -1.86 24.60 -7.81
CA HIS A 319 -1.56 23.26 -8.30
C HIS A 319 -2.27 22.17 -7.49
N VAL A 320 -2.22 22.26 -6.16
CA VAL A 320 -2.87 21.30 -5.25
C VAL A 320 -4.39 21.30 -5.43
N PHE A 321 -5.04 22.47 -5.43
CA PHE A 321 -6.49 22.53 -5.63
C PHE A 321 -6.91 22.04 -7.01
N LYS A 322 -6.15 22.35 -8.07
CA LYS A 322 -6.40 21.79 -9.41
C LYS A 322 -6.26 20.27 -9.40
N ALA A 323 -5.22 19.72 -8.76
CA ALA A 323 -5.04 18.27 -8.66
C ALA A 323 -6.23 17.61 -7.94
N ILE A 324 -6.70 18.19 -6.84
CA ILE A 324 -7.88 17.69 -6.10
C ILE A 324 -9.15 17.77 -6.96
N ILE A 325 -9.47 18.94 -7.52
CA ILE A 325 -10.70 19.16 -8.29
C ILE A 325 -10.77 18.25 -9.51
N TYR A 326 -9.67 18.16 -10.29
CA TYR A 326 -9.66 17.31 -11.48
C TYR A 326 -9.75 15.81 -11.17
N SER A 327 -9.27 15.38 -10.00
CA SER A 327 -9.37 13.98 -9.58
C SER A 327 -10.79 13.57 -9.19
N ILE A 328 -11.62 14.53 -8.76
CA ILE A 328 -13.05 14.31 -8.49
C ILE A 328 -13.83 14.27 -9.81
N GLN A 329 -13.56 15.21 -10.72
CA GLN A 329 -14.27 15.32 -12.00
C GLN A 329 -14.09 14.10 -12.91
N SER A 330 -12.91 13.48 -12.93
CA SER A 330 -12.65 12.27 -13.73
C SER A 330 -13.43 11.03 -13.27
N GLN A 331 -13.88 10.98 -12.02
CA GLN A 331 -14.70 9.86 -11.52
C GLN A 331 -16.17 9.99 -11.96
N ASN A 332 -16.66 11.22 -12.09
CA ASN A 332 -18.05 11.51 -12.46
C ASN A 332 -18.29 11.55 -13.98
N SER A 333 -17.24 11.67 -14.80
CA SER A 333 -17.38 11.71 -16.27
C SER A 333 -17.91 10.41 -16.88
N TYR A 334 -17.63 9.25 -16.27
CA TYR A 334 -18.18 7.96 -16.74
C TYR A 334 -19.70 7.86 -16.53
N PHE A 335 -20.25 8.56 -15.53
CA PHE A 335 -21.69 8.57 -15.27
C PHE A 335 -22.46 9.40 -16.31
N VAL A 336 -21.83 10.47 -16.83
CA VAL A 336 -22.45 11.35 -17.83
C VAL A 336 -22.58 10.63 -19.19
N ILE A 337 -21.63 9.77 -19.55
CA ILE A 337 -21.67 9.03 -20.82
C ILE A 337 -22.74 7.91 -20.79
N GLN A 338 -22.96 7.27 -19.63
CA GLN A 338 -23.98 6.23 -19.49
C GLN A 338 -25.42 6.78 -19.50
N VAL A 339 -25.63 8.01 -19.05
CA VAL A 339 -26.95 8.67 -19.10
C VAL A 339 -27.29 9.14 -20.51
N SER A 340 -26.29 9.48 -21.34
CA SER A 340 -26.51 9.84 -22.75
C SER A 340 -26.81 8.65 -23.68
N GLU A 341 -26.56 7.41 -23.27
CA GLU A 341 -26.94 6.20 -24.02
C GLU A 341 -28.30 5.62 -23.60
N LEU A 342 -28.92 6.19 -22.56
CA LEU A 342 -30.23 5.78 -22.02
C LEU A 342 -31.34 6.83 -22.24
N LEU A 343 -31.03 7.89 -22.99
CA LEU A 343 -31.98 8.84 -23.57
C LEU A 343 -31.95 8.68 -25.10
#